data_AF-A0A353NLA2-F1
#
_entry.id   AF-A0A353NLA2-F1
#
_cell.length_a   1.000
_cell.length_b   1.000
_cell.length_c   1.000
_cell.angle_alpha   90.00
_cell.angle_beta   90.00
_cell.angle_gamma   90.00
#
_symmetry.space_group_name_H-M   'P 1'
#
loop_
_entity.id
_entity.type
_entity.pdbx_description
1 polymer ?
#
loop_
_entity_poly.entity_id
_entity_poly.type
_entity_poly.pdbx_seq_one_letter_code
_entity_poly.pdbx_strand_id
1 'polypeptide(L)' 'MCQNLEPHILIHPRKGKKERLLPGIGLLLVNPSEASSCHRRLQNDSGESRFLFNSQLTVARNANYFLAGPAIGAPT' A
#
# COMPACT_ATOMS: atom_id res chain seq x y z
N MET A 1 -4.86 -10.55 41.40
CA MET A 1 -5.73 -10.88 40.25
C MET A 1 -5.56 -9.77 39.22
N CYS A 2 -4.87 -10.02 38.11
CA CYS A 2 -4.70 -9.01 37.06
C CYS A 2 -5.81 -9.22 36.03
N GLN A 3 -6.85 -8.38 36.06
CA GLN A 3 -7.82 -8.30 34.98
C GLN A 3 -7.36 -7.19 34.05
N ASN A 4 -6.71 -7.58 32.94
CA ASN A 4 -6.44 -6.67 31.83
C ASN A 4 -7.64 -6.78 30.89
N LEU A 5 -8.63 -5.89 31.08
CA LEU A 5 -9.93 -5.88 30.39
C LEU A 5 -9.93 -4.93 29.17
N GLU A 6 -8.83 -4.89 28.43
CA GLU A 6 -8.81 -4.20 27.13
C GLU A 6 -9.30 -5.17 26.04
N PRO A 7 -10.36 -4.87 25.29
CA PRO A 7 -10.82 -5.71 24.21
C PRO A 7 -9.79 -5.71 23.07
N HIS A 8 -9.13 -6.85 22.86
CA HIS A 8 -8.24 -7.03 21.71
C HIS A 8 -9.05 -6.97 20.40
N ILE A 9 -8.68 -6.07 19.48
CA ILE A 9 -9.20 -6.07 18.11
C ILE A 9 -8.34 -7.01 17.28
N LEU A 10 -8.91 -8.16 16.88
CA LEU A 10 -8.27 -9.13 15.99
C LEU A 10 -8.72 -8.89 14.54
N ILE A 11 -7.82 -8.37 13.72
CA ILE A 11 -8.06 -8.16 12.28
C ILE A 11 -7.55 -9.38 11.51
N HIS A 12 -8.43 -10.03 10.75
CA HIS A 12 -8.08 -11.11 9.83
C HIS A 12 -8.15 -10.58 8.39
N PRO A 13 -7.11 -9.89 7.89
CA PRO A 13 -7.14 -9.35 6.54
C PRO A 13 -7.31 -10.49 5.54
N ARG A 14 -8.35 -10.39 4.71
CA ARG A 14 -8.64 -11.35 3.65
C ARG A 14 -8.91 -10.59 2.38
N LYS A 15 -8.43 -11.16 1.27
CA LYS A 15 -8.71 -10.63 -0.05
C LYS A 15 -10.20 -10.75 -0.37
N GLY A 16 -10.84 -9.63 -0.71
CA GLY A 16 -12.21 -9.61 -1.22
C GLY A 16 -12.33 -10.26 -2.61
N LYS A 17 -13.52 -10.79 -2.95
CA LYS A 17 -13.77 -11.44 -4.26
C LYS A 17 -13.49 -10.53 -5.46
N LYS A 18 -13.67 -9.21 -5.30
CA LYS A 18 -13.47 -8.20 -6.35
C LYS A 18 -12.14 -7.45 -6.24
N GLU A 19 -11.31 -7.78 -5.24
CA GLU A 19 -10.03 -7.12 -5.08
C GLU A 19 -9.04 -7.55 -6.16
N ARG A 20 -8.35 -6.57 -6.75
CA ARG A 20 -7.30 -6.83 -7.72
C ARG A 20 -6.10 -7.48 -7.01
N LEU A 21 -5.49 -8.45 -7.66
CA LEU A 21 -4.24 -9.03 -7.17
C LEU A 21 -3.13 -7.96 -7.16
N LEU A 22 -2.37 -7.95 -6.08
CA LEU A 22 -1.10 -7.23 -5.99
C LEU A 22 0.05 -8.23 -6.17
N PRO A 23 1.18 -7.78 -6.73
CA PRO A 23 2.42 -8.53 -6.70
C PRO A 23 2.82 -8.93 -5.28
N GLY A 24 3.58 -10.02 -5.13
CA GLY A 24 4.07 -10.48 -3.83
C GLY A 24 5.14 -9.56 -3.21
N ILE A 25 5.71 -8.65 -3.99
CA ILE A 25 6.74 -7.70 -3.54
C ILE A 25 6.16 -6.28 -3.58
N GLY A 26 6.25 -5.57 -2.46
CA GLY A 26 5.79 -4.20 -2.31
C GLY A 26 6.87 -3.30 -1.71
N LEU A 27 6.96 -2.08 -2.22
CA LEU A 27 7.79 -1.01 -1.64
C LEU A 27 6.88 0.08 -1.10
N LEU A 28 7.01 0.37 0.18
CA LEU A 28 6.32 1.47 0.84
C LEU A 28 7.20 2.71 0.84
N LEU A 29 6.75 3.78 0.20
CA LEU A 29 7.46 5.04 0.09
C LEU A 29 6.90 5.99 1.16
N VAL A 30 7.72 6.31 2.16
CA VAL A 30 7.30 7.16 3.30
C VAL A 30 7.53 8.63 3.02
N ASN A 31 8.53 8.96 2.21
CA ASN A 31 8.86 10.34 1.86
C ASN A 31 8.01 10.81 0.65
N PRO A 32 7.24 11.91 0.77
CA PRO A 32 6.44 12.45 -0.34
C PRO A 32 7.22 12.78 -1.62
N SER A 33 8.44 13.30 -1.52
CA SER A 33 9.23 13.68 -2.70
C SER A 33 9.76 12.46 -3.45
N GLU A 34 10.16 11.42 -2.70
CA GLU A 34 10.60 10.15 -3.27
C GLU A 34 9.42 9.39 -3.86
N ALA A 35 8.28 9.34 -3.15
CA ALA A 35 7.05 8.71 -3.62
C ALA A 35 6.62 9.28 -4.97
N SER A 36 6.54 10.60 -5.08
CA SER A 36 6.14 11.29 -6.31
C SER A 36 7.06 10.96 -7.49
N SER A 37 8.37 10.93 -7.24
CA SER A 37 9.38 10.62 -8.26
C SER A 37 9.32 9.16 -8.71
N CYS A 38 9.20 8.21 -7.78
CA CYS A 38 9.12 6.79 -8.07
C CYS A 38 7.82 6.40 -8.77
N HIS A 39 6.67 6.95 -8.36
CA HIS A 39 5.39 6.72 -9.04
C HIS A 39 5.43 7.21 -10.48
N ARG A 40 5.94 8.42 -10.72
CA ARG A 40 6.09 8.98 -12.07
C ARG A 40 7.00 8.10 -12.94
N ARG A 41 8.15 7.68 -12.39
CA ARG A 41 9.07 6.79 -13.10
C ARG A 41 8.38 5.49 -13.51
N LEU A 42 7.68 4.85 -12.58
CA LEU A 42 7.02 3.57 -12.87
C LEU A 42 5.86 3.71 -13.85
N GLN A 43 5.13 4.82 -13.84
CA GLN A 43 4.09 5.13 -14.82
C GLN A 43 4.66 5.38 -16.22
N ASN A 44 5.80 6.07 -16.32
CA ASN A 44 6.52 6.25 -17.60
C ASN A 44 6.94 4.89 -18.19
N ASP A 45 7.24 3.91 -17.34
CA ASP A 45 7.55 2.53 -17.72
C ASP A 45 6.27 1.68 -17.96
N SER A 46 5.12 2.32 -18.18
CA SER A 46 3.80 1.69 -18.37
C SER A 46 3.27 0.91 -17.16
N GLY A 47 3.66 1.31 -15.95
CA GLY A 47 3.07 0.82 -14.71
C GLY A 47 1.62 1.28 -14.53
N GLU A 48 0.80 0.42 -13.93
CA GLU A 48 -0.62 0.68 -13.70
C GLU A 48 -0.81 1.47 -12.41
N SER A 49 -1.36 2.68 -12.51
CA SER A 49 -1.77 3.47 -11.35
C SER A 49 -3.07 2.92 -10.75
N ARG A 50 -3.06 2.71 -9.44
CA ARG A 50 -4.15 2.24 -8.60
C ARG A 50 -4.19 3.06 -7.31
N PHE A 51 -5.10 2.72 -6.42
CA PHE A 51 -5.24 3.36 -5.12
C PHE A 51 -5.27 2.30 -4.01
N LEU A 52 -4.61 2.58 -2.89
CA LEU A 52 -4.59 1.74 -1.69
C LEU A 52 -4.89 2.62 -0.47
N PHE A 53 -6.13 2.57 0.05
CA PHE A 53 -6.53 3.21 1.31
C PHE A 53 -5.85 4.58 1.57
N ASN A 54 -6.18 5.59 0.74
CA ASN A 54 -5.64 6.95 0.79
C ASN A 54 -4.17 7.14 0.36
N SER A 55 -3.53 6.09 -0.14
CA SER A 55 -2.20 6.15 -0.75
C SER A 55 -2.27 5.84 -2.25
N GLN A 56 -1.39 6.47 -3.02
CA GLN A 56 -1.17 6.06 -4.40
C GLN A 56 -0.54 4.66 -4.41
N LEU A 57 -0.96 3.83 -5.36
CA LEU A 57 -0.34 2.54 -5.62
C LEU A 57 0.03 2.47 -7.10
N THR A 58 1.20 1.98 -7.45
CA THR A 58 1.57 1.75 -8.86
C THR A 58 2.17 0.37 -9.01
N VAL A 59 1.55 -0.46 -9.84
CA VAL A 59 2.01 -1.81 -10.15
C VAL A 59 2.95 -1.74 -11.35
N ALA A 60 4.12 -2.35 -11.25
CA ALA A 60 5.05 -2.41 -12.36
C ALA A 60 4.43 -3.15 -13.56
N ARG A 61 4.80 -2.78 -14.79
CA ARG A 61 4.25 -3.36 -16.03
C ARG A 61 4.28 -4.89 -16.07
N ASN A 62 5.35 -5.51 -15.55
CA ASN A 62 5.52 -6.96 -15.48
C ASN A 62 4.84 -7.61 -14.27
N ALA A 63 4.14 -6.84 -13.44
CA ALA A 63 3.52 -7.27 -12.19
C ALA A 63 4.47 -7.98 -11.21
N ASN A 64 5.78 -7.69 -11.27
CA ASN A 64 6.76 -8.28 -10.34
C ASN A 64 6.80 -7.57 -8.99
N TYR A 65 6.47 -6.27 -8.95
CA TYR A 65 6.41 -5.48 -7.72
C TYR A 65 5.41 -4.32 -7.84
N PHE A 66 5.07 -3.72 -6.70
CA PHE A 66 4.29 -2.49 -6.62
C PHE A 66 4.95 -1.46 -5.70
N LEU A 67 4.64 -0.18 -5.95
CA LEU A 67 4.94 0.94 -5.07
C LEU A 67 3.67 1.38 -4.38
N ALA A 68 3.72 1.69 -3.09
CA ALA A 68 2.64 2.32 -2.35
C ALA A 68 3.15 3.57 -1.61
N GLY A 69 2.36 4.63 -1.57
CA GLY A 69 2.67 5.83 -0.81
C GLY A 69 2.19 7.14 -1.47
N PRO A 70 2.63 8.30 -0.99
CA PRO A 70 3.35 8.44 0.27
C PRO A 70 2.51 7.94 1.45
N ALA A 71 3.12 7.19 2.35
CA ALA A 71 2.45 6.82 3.60
C ALA A 71 2.35 8.06 4.48
N ILE A 72 1.21 8.76 4.43
CA ILE A 72 0.87 9.73 5.46
C ILE A 72 0.53 8.92 6.72
N GLY A 73 1.33 9.10 7.78
CA GLY A 73 1.06 8.48 9.08
C GLY A 73 -0.37 8.76 9.54
N ALA A 74 -0.91 7.91 10.42
CA ALA A 74 -2.27 8.05 10.92
C ALA A 74 -2.56 9.51 11.33
N PRO A 75 -3.71 10.08 10.94
CA PRO A 75 -4.10 11.40 11.44
C PRO A 75 -4.08 11.37 12.97
N THR A 76 -3.40 12.34 13.57
CA THR A 76 -3.35 12.59 15.02
C THR A 76 -4.73 12.94 15.56
#